data_AF-A0A0H4C2M5-F1
#
_entry.id   AF-A0A0H4C2M5-F1
#
_cell.length_a   1.000
_cell.length_b   1.000
_cell.length_c   1.000
_cell.angle_alpha   90.00
_cell.angle_beta   90.00
_cell.angle_gamma   90.00
#
_symmetry.space_group_name_H-M   'P 1'
#
loop_
_entity.id
_entity.type
_entity.pdbx_description
1 polymer ?
#
loop_
_entity_poly.entity_id
_entity_poly.type
_entity_poly.pdbx_seq_one_letter_code
_entity_poly.pdbx_strand_id
1 'polypeptide(L)'
;MRRPGGDRGQVSVELLGMTPLIVLTLVLMWQAVLTGYAFTLAGNAADEGVRAGTAAPRGERFAACERAALEHLSGAWRAGADVEHCGGTGYVRADVAVKVPVLFPGLIDFPVTVHGHAGAVEEVKR
;
A
#
# COMPACT_ATOMS: atom_id res chain seq x y z
N MET A 1 -0.57 17.22 -60.95
CA MET A 1 -0.69 17.75 -59.57
C MET A 1 -0.83 16.56 -58.62
N ARG A 2 0.19 16.22 -57.83
CA ARG A 2 0.10 15.18 -56.78
C ARG A 2 0.62 15.80 -55.48
N ARG A 3 -0.23 15.91 -54.46
CA ARG A 3 0.13 16.37 -53.12
C ARG A 3 0.71 15.18 -52.34
N PRO A 4 1.96 15.22 -51.88
CA PRO A 4 2.47 14.24 -50.92
C PRO A 4 2.07 14.70 -49.51
N GLY A 5 0.94 14.20 -49.01
CA GLY A 5 0.41 14.66 -47.71
C GLY A 5 -0.36 13.61 -46.91
N GLY A 6 -0.35 12.33 -47.30
CA GLY A 6 -1.14 11.29 -46.64
C GLY A 6 -0.45 10.61 -45.44
N ASP A 7 0.86 10.37 -45.53
CA ASP A 7 1.51 9.44 -44.60
C ASP A 7 1.77 10.01 -43.19
N ARG A 8 1.85 11.33 -43.03
CA ARG A 8 2.14 11.94 -41.72
C ARG A 8 0.95 11.95 -40.75
N GLY A 9 -0.28 11.83 -41.26
CA GLY A 9 -1.50 11.83 -40.44
C GLY A 9 -2.05 10.45 -40.13
N GLN A 10 -1.75 9.45 -40.98
CA GLN A 10 -2.26 8.10 -40.81
C GLN A 10 -1.73 7.42 -39.54
N VAL A 11 -0.44 7.57 -39.26
CA VAL A 11 0.19 7.03 -38.03
C VAL A 11 -0.42 7.66 -36.77
N SER A 12 -0.74 8.96 -36.81
CA SER A 12 -1.36 9.65 -35.67
C SER A 12 -2.79 9.18 -35.41
N VAL A 13 -3.57 8.87 -36.45
CA VAL A 13 -4.95 8.37 -36.32
C VAL A 13 -4.98 6.93 -35.81
N GLU A 14 -4.08 6.08 -36.30
CA GLU A 14 -3.92 4.70 -35.82
C GLU A 14 -3.51 4.67 -34.33
N LEU A 15 -2.57 5.54 -33.92
CA LEU A 15 -2.18 5.67 -32.52
C LEU A 15 -3.34 6.16 -31.65
N LEU A 16 -4.15 7.10 -32.13
CA LEU A 16 -5.32 7.60 -31.41
C LEU A 16 -6.36 6.49 -31.17
N GLY A 17 -6.49 5.55 -32.10
CA GLY A 17 -7.31 4.36 -31.94
C GLY A 17 -6.82 3.40 -30.84
N MET A 18 -5.51 3.23 -30.69
CA MET A 18 -4.92 2.36 -29.65
C MET A 18 -4.65 3.05 -28.32
N THR A 19 -4.66 4.39 -28.30
CA THR A 19 -4.35 5.21 -27.11
C THR A 19 -5.19 4.83 -25.88
N PRO A 20 -6.52 4.62 -25.98
CA PRO A 20 -7.31 4.20 -24.82
C PRO A 20 -6.84 2.88 -24.21
N LEU A 21 -6.48 1.90 -25.04
CA LEU A 21 -5.99 0.59 -24.59
C LEU A 21 -4.61 0.72 -23.93
N ILE A 22 -3.73 1.53 -24.49
CA ILE A 22 -2.41 1.82 -23.93
C ILE A 22 -2.55 2.46 -22.55
N VAL A 23 -3.39 3.50 -22.44
CA VAL A 23 -3.65 4.20 -21.17
C VAL A 23 -4.23 3.24 -20.14
N LEU A 24 -5.23 2.43 -20.50
CA LEU A 24 -5.81 1.42 -19.60
C LEU A 24 -4.74 0.45 -19.10
N THR A 25 -3.87 -0.04 -19.97
CA THR A 25 -2.79 -0.97 -19.61
C THR A 25 -1.80 -0.31 -18.66
N LEU A 26 -1.40 0.93 -18.92
CA LEU A 26 -0.51 1.69 -18.03
C LEU A 26 -1.15 1.92 -16.66
N VAL A 27 -2.45 2.21 -16.59
CA VAL A 27 -3.18 2.34 -15.32
C VAL A 27 -3.17 1.01 -14.56
N LEU A 28 -3.43 -0.12 -15.21
CA LEU A 28 -3.40 -1.44 -14.55
C LEU A 28 -2.00 -1.80 -14.06
N MET A 29 -0.96 -1.56 -14.86
CA MET A 29 0.44 -1.75 -14.45
C MET A 29 0.78 -0.87 -13.25
N TRP A 30 0.34 0.39 -13.26
CA TRP A 30 0.53 1.31 -12.15
C TRP A 30 -0.18 0.83 -10.88
N GLN A 31 -1.43 0.36 -10.99
CA GLN A 31 -2.17 -0.20 -9.86
C GLN A 31 -1.48 -1.45 -9.29
N ALA A 32 -0.89 -2.30 -10.13
CA ALA A 32 -0.10 -3.44 -9.67
C ALA A 32 1.14 -2.99 -8.88
N VAL A 33 1.83 -1.93 -9.33
CA VAL A 33 2.96 -1.33 -8.59
C VAL A 33 2.51 -0.80 -7.23
N LEU A 34 1.40 -0.06 -7.17
CA LEU A 34 0.86 0.46 -5.90
C LEU A 34 0.48 -0.68 -4.93
N THR A 35 -0.12 -1.75 -5.45
CA THR A 35 -0.47 -2.93 -4.64
C THR A 35 0.78 -3.60 -4.08
N GLY A 36 1.80 -3.80 -4.90
CA GLY A 36 3.09 -4.35 -4.44
C GLY A 36 3.75 -3.48 -3.38
N TYR A 37 3.72 -2.16 -3.56
CA TYR A 37 4.24 -1.21 -2.58
C TYR A 37 3.48 -1.26 -1.25
N ALA A 38 2.16 -1.46 -1.28
CA ALA A 38 1.34 -1.63 -0.08
C ALA A 38 1.77 -2.85 0.77
N PHE A 39 2.15 -3.96 0.14
CA PHE A 39 2.71 -5.11 0.86
C PHE A 39 4.00 -4.75 1.62
N THR A 40 4.89 -3.98 0.98
CA THR A 40 6.11 -3.51 1.64
C THR A 40 5.80 -2.59 2.82
N LEU A 41 4.86 -1.66 2.66
CA LEU A 41 4.45 -0.75 3.74
C LEU A 41 3.79 -1.49 4.90
N ALA A 42 2.84 -2.39 4.63
CA ALA A 42 2.13 -3.15 5.64
C ALA A 42 3.11 -4.04 6.44
N GLY A 43 4.07 -4.68 5.76
CA GLY A 43 5.12 -5.46 6.42
C GLY A 43 6.00 -4.61 7.33
N ASN A 44 6.52 -3.48 6.83
CA ASN A 44 7.35 -2.58 7.64
C ASN A 44 6.59 -2.04 8.86
N ALA A 45 5.32 -1.65 8.67
CA ALA A 45 4.46 -1.19 9.76
C ALA A 45 4.25 -2.28 10.82
N ALA A 46 4.02 -3.54 10.41
CA ALA A 46 3.88 -4.65 11.34
C ALA A 46 5.18 -4.90 12.12
N ASP A 47 6.34 -4.88 11.45
CA ASP A 47 7.65 -5.08 12.09
C ASP A 47 7.95 -3.99 13.13
N GLU A 48 7.72 -2.72 12.78
CA GLU A 48 7.91 -1.59 13.69
C GLU A 48 6.93 -1.63 14.87
N GLY A 49 5.68 -1.96 14.59
CA GLY A 49 4.66 -2.16 15.61
C GLY A 49 5.05 -3.24 16.61
N VAL A 50 5.42 -4.43 16.14
CA VAL A 50 5.89 -5.53 17.00
C VAL A 50 7.07 -5.09 17.84
N ARG A 51 8.09 -4.46 17.23
CA ARG A 51 9.30 -4.04 17.93
C ARG A 51 9.01 -3.04 19.05
N ALA A 52 8.12 -2.07 18.81
CA ALA A 52 7.67 -1.16 19.86
C ALA A 52 6.84 -1.90 20.92
N GLY A 53 5.99 -2.83 20.50
CA GLY A 53 5.16 -3.63 21.38
C GLY A 53 5.96 -4.53 22.33
N THR A 54 7.02 -5.20 21.86
CA THR A 54 7.86 -6.06 22.69
C THR A 54 8.68 -5.30 23.72
N ALA A 55 8.98 -4.03 23.48
CA ALA A 55 9.67 -3.14 24.41
C ALA A 55 8.73 -2.46 25.43
N ALA A 56 7.42 -2.43 25.15
CA ALA A 56 6.44 -1.76 25.99
C ALA A 56 5.88 -2.66 27.12
N PRO A 57 5.55 -2.09 28.29
CA PRO A 57 4.80 -2.79 29.33
C PRO A 57 3.46 -3.29 28.81
N ARG A 58 2.94 -4.40 29.37
CA ARG A 58 1.70 -5.04 28.87
C ARG A 58 0.49 -4.11 28.84
N GLY A 59 0.38 -3.17 29.77
CA GLY A 59 -0.73 -2.22 29.82
C GLY A 59 -0.72 -1.15 28.73
N GLU A 60 0.45 -0.87 28.12
CA GLU A 60 0.64 0.20 27.13
C GLU A 60 1.00 -0.34 25.74
N ARG A 61 1.11 -1.67 25.61
CA ARG A 61 1.64 -2.36 24.43
C ARG A 61 0.93 -2.01 23.14
N PHE A 62 -0.40 -2.06 23.16
CA PHE A 62 -1.21 -1.78 21.98
C PHE A 62 -0.95 -0.35 21.49
N ALA A 63 -1.03 0.64 22.37
CA ALA A 63 -0.81 2.04 22.02
C ALA A 63 0.62 2.32 21.53
N ALA A 64 1.64 1.68 22.13
CA ALA A 64 3.02 1.79 21.68
C ALA A 64 3.21 1.21 20.27
N CYS A 65 2.62 0.05 20.03
CA CYS A 65 2.65 -0.63 18.75
C CYS A 65 1.91 0.13 17.66
N GLU A 66 0.65 0.52 17.91
CA GLU A 66 -0.18 1.25 16.96
C GLU A 66 0.51 2.54 16.52
N ARG A 67 1.03 3.31 17.48
CA ARG A 67 1.75 4.54 17.19
C ARG A 67 2.97 4.29 16.30
N ALA A 68 3.78 3.27 16.61
CA ALA A 68 4.97 2.93 15.84
C ALA A 68 4.63 2.41 14.44
N ALA A 69 3.67 1.48 14.34
CA ALA A 69 3.22 0.91 13.07
C ALA A 69 2.72 1.97 12.10
N LEU A 70 2.00 2.99 12.61
CA LEU A 70 1.50 4.07 11.78
C LEU A 70 2.54 5.17 11.57
N GLU A 71 3.61 5.26 12.37
CA GLU A 71 4.52 6.41 12.46
C GLU A 71 5.02 6.88 11.09
N HIS A 72 5.48 5.93 10.27
CA HIS A 72 6.15 6.21 9.00
C HIS A 72 5.23 6.13 7.77
N LEU A 73 3.93 5.85 7.97
CA LEU A 73 2.96 5.90 6.87
C LEU A 73 2.60 7.34 6.54
N SER A 74 2.71 7.75 5.27
CA SER A 74 2.40 9.12 4.85
C SER A 74 0.99 9.25 4.28
N GLY A 75 0.36 10.41 4.52
CA GLY A 75 -0.85 10.87 3.83
C GLY A 75 -1.94 9.80 3.65
N ALA A 76 -2.21 9.46 2.37
CA ALA A 76 -3.27 8.52 1.98
C ALA A 76 -3.06 7.10 2.52
N TRP A 77 -1.81 6.64 2.66
CA TRP A 77 -1.51 5.32 3.21
C TRP A 77 -1.86 5.23 4.68
N ARG A 78 -1.54 6.28 5.45
CA ARG A 78 -1.88 6.35 6.87
C ARG A 78 -3.40 6.43 7.08
N ALA A 79 -4.09 7.20 6.26
CA ALA A 79 -5.55 7.33 6.33
C ALA A 79 -6.28 6.04 5.97
N GLY A 80 -5.65 5.17 5.17
CA GLY A 80 -6.16 3.86 4.79
C GLY A 80 -5.54 2.69 5.56
N ALA A 81 -4.76 2.94 6.61
CA ALA A 81 -4.12 1.90 7.40
C ALA A 81 -4.84 1.71 8.74
N ASP A 82 -4.88 0.47 9.20
CA ASP A 82 -5.48 0.08 10.47
C ASP A 82 -4.63 -1.00 11.14
N VAL A 83 -4.54 -0.96 12.47
CA VAL A 83 -3.80 -1.95 13.26
C VAL A 83 -4.83 -2.89 13.89
N GLU A 84 -5.12 -3.98 13.19
CA GLU A 84 -6.19 -4.92 13.55
C GLU A 84 -5.88 -5.64 14.87
N HIS A 85 -4.60 -5.93 15.09
CA HIS A 85 -4.15 -6.56 16.31
C HIS A 85 -2.73 -6.12 16.64
N CYS A 86 -2.50 -5.84 17.91
CA CYS A 86 -1.13 -5.79 18.40
C CYS A 86 -1.01 -6.15 19.88
N GLY A 87 -0.33 -7.26 20.18
CA GLY A 87 -0.19 -7.73 21.54
C GLY A 87 0.17 -9.20 21.64
N GLY A 88 0.09 -9.71 22.88
CA GLY A 88 0.46 -11.08 23.22
C GLY A 88 1.34 -11.15 24.46
N THR A 89 1.47 -12.35 25.02
CA THR A 89 2.25 -12.64 26.24
C THR A 89 3.40 -13.57 25.90
N GLY A 90 4.64 -13.17 26.18
CA GLY A 90 5.85 -13.93 25.81
C GLY A 90 6.17 -13.89 24.31
N TYR A 91 5.16 -13.82 23.45
CA TYR A 91 5.27 -13.60 22.01
C TYR A 91 4.25 -12.55 21.58
N VAL A 92 4.74 -11.43 21.06
CA VAL A 92 3.94 -10.30 20.58
C VAL A 92 3.76 -10.45 19.07
N ARG A 93 2.53 -10.26 18.60
CA ARG A 93 2.19 -10.17 17.17
C ARG A 93 1.63 -8.79 16.86
N ALA A 94 1.87 -8.32 15.64
CA ALA A 94 1.18 -7.17 15.07
C ALA A 94 0.66 -7.53 13.68
N ASP A 95 -0.58 -7.15 13.44
CA ASP A 95 -1.31 -7.36 12.21
C ASP A 95 -1.78 -5.98 11.72
N VAL A 96 -1.28 -5.54 10.57
CA VAL A 96 -1.53 -4.19 10.01
C VAL A 96 -2.19 -4.32 8.65
N ALA A 97 -3.38 -3.75 8.50
CA ALA A 97 -4.08 -3.65 7.23
C ALA A 97 -3.75 -2.30 6.57
N VAL A 98 -3.49 -2.31 5.26
CA VAL A 98 -3.22 -1.09 4.46
C VAL A 98 -4.06 -1.14 3.19
N LYS A 99 -4.94 -0.15 3.03
CA LYS A 99 -5.75 0.03 1.82
C LYS A 99 -4.93 0.65 0.70
N VAL A 100 -4.98 0.04 -0.48
CA VAL A 100 -4.28 0.54 -1.67
C VAL A 100 -5.00 1.78 -2.22
N PRO A 101 -4.33 2.96 -2.34
CA PRO A 101 -4.92 4.14 -2.94
C PRO A 101 -5.19 3.95 -4.43
N VAL A 102 -6.35 4.43 -4.91
CA VAL A 102 -6.68 4.48 -6.33
C VAL A 102 -6.07 5.71 -7.00
N LEU A 103 -5.67 5.57 -8.27
CA LEU A 103 -5.10 6.69 -9.04
C LEU A 103 -6.17 7.71 -9.48
N PHE A 104 -7.40 7.26 -9.75
CA PHE A 104 -8.52 8.10 -10.19
C PHE A 104 -9.73 7.90 -9.27
N PRO A 105 -9.73 8.50 -8.07
CA PRO A 105 -10.87 8.42 -7.16
C PRO A 105 -12.14 8.99 -7.81
N GLY A 106 -13.22 8.19 -7.83
CA GLY A 106 -14.52 8.54 -8.43
C GLY A 106 -14.78 8.01 -9.84
N LEU A 107 -13.76 7.47 -10.52
CA LEU A 107 -13.95 6.77 -11.81
C LEU A 107 -13.93 5.25 -11.65
N ILE A 108 -13.08 4.73 -10.76
CA ILE A 108 -12.90 3.30 -10.49
C ILE A 108 -12.70 3.11 -8.99
N ASP A 109 -13.56 2.30 -8.35
CA ASP A 109 -13.36 1.86 -6.97
C ASP A 109 -12.51 0.59 -6.96
N PHE A 110 -11.37 0.63 -6.28
CA PHE A 110 -10.48 -0.53 -6.10
C PHE A 110 -10.43 -0.90 -4.60
N PRO A 111 -11.20 -1.90 -4.15
CA PRO A 111 -11.32 -2.25 -2.74
C PRO A 111 -10.26 -3.29 -2.32
N VAL A 112 -8.98 -3.06 -2.64
CA VAL A 112 -7.90 -3.96 -2.22
C VAL A 112 -7.28 -3.45 -0.94
N THR A 113 -7.35 -4.30 0.09
CA THR A 113 -6.65 -4.14 1.37
C THR A 113 -5.58 -5.23 1.44
N VAL A 114 -4.38 -4.82 1.84
CA VAL A 114 -3.22 -5.70 2.01
C VAL A 114 -2.90 -5.82 3.49
N HIS A 115 -2.59 -7.02 3.95
CA HIS A 115 -2.26 -7.27 5.35
C HIS A 115 -0.77 -7.58 5.51
N GLY A 116 -0.14 -6.94 6.48
CA GLY A 116 1.20 -7.21 6.96
C GLY A 116 1.13 -7.87 8.34
N HIS A 117 1.97 -8.87 8.56
CA HIS A 117 1.98 -9.66 9.78
C HIS A 117 3.40 -9.81 10.28
N ALA A 118 3.63 -9.53 11.56
CA ALA A 118 4.91 -9.71 12.21
C ALA A 118 4.74 -10.32 13.61
N GLY A 119 5.78 -10.97 14.13
CA GLY A 119 5.78 -11.50 15.48
C GLY A 119 7.18 -11.65 16.06
N ALA A 120 7.34 -11.30 17.34
CA ALA A 120 8.61 -11.39 18.06
C ALA A 120 8.42 -11.73 19.54
N VAL A 121 9.48 -12.23 20.18
CA VAL A 121 9.49 -12.56 21.61
C VAL A 121 9.49 -11.28 22.44
N GLU A 122 8.84 -11.32 23.60
CA GLU A 122 8.80 -10.20 24.54
C GLU A 122 10.19 -9.91 25.14
N GLU A 123 10.69 -8.68 24.96
CA GLU A 123 12.02 -8.25 25.39
C GLU A 123 12.04 -7.68 26.82
N VAL A 124 10.86 -7.33 27.37
CA VAL A 124 10.76 -6.84 28.76
C VAL A 124 11.01 -8.00 29.73
N LYS A 125 12.17 -7.98 30.40
CA LYS A 125 12.44 -8.83 31.56
C LYS A 125 11.45 -8.49 32.68
N ARG A 126 10.77 -9.53 33.16
CA ARG A 126 9.82 -9.49 34.28
C ARG A 126 10.48 -9.00 35.57
#